data_AF-A0A7C7A2M6-F1
#
_entry.id   AF-A0A7C7A2M6-F1
#
_cell.length_a   1.000
_cell.length_b   1.000
_cell.length_c   1.000
_cell.angle_alpha   90.00
_cell.angle_beta   90.00
_cell.angle_gamma   90.00
#
_symmetry.space_group_name_H-M   'P 1'
#
loop_
_entity.id
_entity.type
_entity.pdbx_description
1 polymer ?
#
loop_
_entity_poly.entity_id
_entity_poly.type
_entity_poly.pdbx_seq_one_letter_code
_entity_poly.pdbx_strand_id
1 'polypeptide(L)' 'MNKCHIPIVVEQTNRGERAYDIYSRLLKERIIFIGTTIDDTI' A
#
# COMPACT_ATOMS: atom_id res chain seq x y z
N MET A 1 18.04 -12.67 6.10
CA MET A 1 17.44 -12.26 4.81
C MET A 1 15.92 -12.27 4.96
N ASN A 2 15.33 -11.18 5.44
CA ASN A 2 13.88 -11.10 5.59
C ASN A 2 13.30 -10.68 4.24
N LYS A 3 12.81 -11.64 3.45
CA LYS A 3 11.92 -11.34 2.33
C LYS A 3 10.59 -10.87 2.92
N CYS A 4 10.38 -9.56 2.94
CA CYS A 4 9.07 -8.99 3.19
C CYS A 4 8.22 -9.24 1.95
N HIS A 5 7.40 -10.28 1.97
CA HIS A 5 6.47 -10.63 0.88
C HIS A 5 5.25 -9.71 0.94
N ILE A 6 5.42 -8.46 0.51
CA ILE A 6 4.29 -7.55 0.34
C ILE A 6 3.54 -8.01 -0.93
N PRO A 7 2.24 -8.38 -0.82
CA PRO A 7 1.49 -8.86 -1.96
C PRO A 7 1.25 -7.72 -2.96
N ILE A 8 1.32 -8.07 -4.24
CA ILE A 8 1.00 -7.17 -5.34
C ILE A 8 -0.46 -7.40 -5.73
N VAL A 9 -1.21 -6.31 -5.85
CA VAL A 9 -2.60 -6.27 -6.31
C VAL A 9 -2.63 -5.67 -7.71
N VAL A 10 -3.32 -6.33 -8.64
CA VAL A 10 -3.52 -5.82 -10.00
C VAL A 10 -4.92 -5.24 -10.10
N GLU A 11 -5.02 -3.94 -10.42
CA GLU A 11 -6.28 -3.25 -10.66
C GLU A 11 -6.53 -3.15 -12.17
N GLN A 12 -7.66 -3.67 -12.63
CA GLN A 12 -8.10 -3.52 -14.02
C GLN A 12 -8.86 -2.21 -14.20
N THR A 13 -8.42 -1.40 -15.15
CA THR A 13 -9.09 -0.15 -15.56
C THR A 13 -9.46 -0.23 -17.03
N ASN A 14 -10.39 0.63 -17.48
CA ASN A 14 -10.79 0.70 -18.88
C ASN A 14 -9.63 1.02 -19.86
N ARG A 15 -8.48 1.49 -19.36
CA ARG A 15 -7.28 1.80 -20.15
C ARG A 15 -6.15 0.78 -19.98
N GLY A 16 -6.38 -0.32 -19.25
CA GLY A 16 -5.40 -1.38 -19.00
C GLY A 16 -5.26 -1.75 -17.53
N GLU A 17 -4.26 -2.57 -17.22
CA GLU A 17 -3.98 -3.08 -15.87
C GLU A 17 -2.93 -2.23 -15.16
N ARG A 18 -3.09 -2.03 -13.85
CA ARG A 18 -2.12 -1.32 -13.02
C ARG A 18 -1.82 -2.13 -11.76
N ALA A 19 -0.56 -2.48 -11.57
CA ALA A 19 -0.08 -3.15 -10.37
C ALA A 19 0.22 -2.13 -9.25
N TYR A 20 -0.21 -2.47 -8.04
CA TYR A 20 0.03 -1.73 -6.81
C TYR A 20 0.47 -2.71 -5.72
N ASP A 21 1.32 -2.28 -4.79
CA ASP A 21 1.35 -2.96 -3.49
C ASP A 21 0.06 -2.64 -2.71
N ILE A 22 -0.28 -3.50 -1.75
CA ILE A 22 -1.54 -3.37 -0.99
C ILE A 22 -1.67 -2.01 -0.28
N TYR A 23 -0.57 -1.44 0.24
CA TYR A 23 -0.61 -0.17 0.96
C TYR A 23 -0.84 1.00 0.01
N SER A 24 -0.17 1.02 -1.15
CA SER A 24 -0.40 2.01 -2.19
C SER A 24 -1.84 1.97 -2.72
N ARG A 25 -2.43 0.78 -2.88
CA ARG A 25 -3.83 0.65 -3.34
C ARG A 25 -4.81 1.25 -2.33
N LEU A 26 -4.56 1.08 -1.03
CA LEU A 26 -5.39 1.63 0.04
C LEU A 26 -5.18 3.14 0.19
N LEU A 27 -3.94 3.63 0.09
CA LEU A 27 -3.63 5.06 0.15
C LEU A 27 -4.36 5.84 -0.96
N LYS A 28 -4.52 5.25 -2.16
CA LYS A 28 -5.33 5.82 -3.25
C LYS A 28 -6.79 6.08 -2.84
N GLU A 29 -7.34 5.26 -1.95
CA GLU A 29 -8.68 5.42 -1.36
C GLU A 29 -8.69 6.29 -0.09
N ARG A 30 -7.56 6.95 0.23
CA ARG A 30 -7.36 7.73 1.46
C ARG A 30 -7.35 6.87 2.73
N ILE A 31 -6.98 5.60 2.51
CA ILE A 31 -6.55 4.51 3.39
C ILE A 31 -5.26 4.71 4.19
N ILE A 32 -5.24 5.28 5.41
CA ILE A 32 -3.96 5.46 6.15
C ILE A 32 -3.86 4.42 7.29
N PHE A 33 -2.72 3.71 7.32
CA PHE A 33 -2.37 2.79 8.40
C PHE A 33 -1.27 3.39 9.27
N ILE A 34 -1.46 3.34 10.59
CA ILE A 34 -0.43 3.67 11.58
C ILE A 34 0.05 2.34 12.17
N GLY A 35 1.21 1.87 11.71
CA GLY A 35 1.80 0.59 12.14
C GLY A 35 2.74 0.70 13.34
N THR A 36 2.96 1.91 13.84
CA THR A 36 3.87 2.22 14.95
C THR A 36 3.12 2.97 16.05
N THR A 37 3.72 3.05 17.23
CA THR A 37 3.23 3.97 18.26
C THR A 37 3.23 5.40 17.73
N ILE A 38 2.24 6.19 18.14
CA ILE A 38 2.21 7.62 17.86
C ILE A 38 3.29 8.26 18.72
N ASP A 39 4.23 8.91 18.07
CA ASP A 39 5.30 9.67 18.72
C ASP A 39 5.46 11.01 18.00
N ASP A 40 5.67 12.07 18.76
CA ASP A 40 5.81 13.45 18.28
C ASP A 40 7.29 13.75 17.97
N THR A 41 8.04 12.78 17.43
CA THR A 41 9.48 12.91 17.21
C THR A 41 9.76 14.02 16.17
N ILE A 42 10.09 15.22 16.67
CA ILE A 42 10.67 16.36 15.92
C ILE A 42 12.19 16.21 15.87
#